data_AF-A0A914E617-F1
#
_entry.id   AF-A0A914E617-F1
#
_cell.length_a   1.000
_cell.length_b   1.000
_cell.length_c   1.000
_cell.angle_alpha   90.00
_cell.angle_beta   90.00
_cell.angle_gamma   90.00
#
_symmetry.space_group_name_H-M   'P 1'
#
loop_
_entity.id
_entity.type
_entity.pdbx_description
1 polymer ?
#
loop_
_entity_poly.entity_id
_entity_poly.type
_entity_poly.pdbx_seq_one_letter_code
_entity_poly.pdbx_strand_id
1 'polypeptide(L)'
;MEHPKLNELDIYFDEIDRHVMFHLIVEVYNSKRYRAGKGKGRNRRYKQKLGPVIVYNNDGGIVRAFRNIPGVTLMSVDRLNLLKLAPGGHLGRLVVWTETAFRKLDSIFGTTTRKSDVKKGFTLPLAKMTNSDFARLIRSEEIMKAVRPVRKNKKVPKVHRNPLRKPALLAKLNPYAPVIRRAAVLATKNEKKAA
;
A
#
# COMPACT_ATOMS: atom_id res chain seq x y z
N MET A 1 15.65 -2.50 -30.37
CA MET A 1 15.10 -3.34 -31.44
C MET A 1 13.58 -3.22 -31.38
N GLU A 2 13.01 -2.29 -32.14
CA GLU A 2 11.56 -2.19 -32.27
C GLU A 2 11.06 -3.39 -33.06
N HIS A 3 10.16 -4.16 -32.47
CA HIS A 3 9.56 -5.30 -33.13
C HIS A 3 8.58 -4.79 -34.21
N PRO A 4 8.62 -5.30 -35.46
CA PRO A 4 7.84 -4.77 -36.59
C PRO A 4 6.32 -4.78 -36.40
N LYS A 5 5.80 -5.54 -35.42
CA LYS A 5 4.36 -5.56 -35.07
C LYS A 5 3.93 -4.42 -34.15
N LEU A 6 4.86 -3.66 -33.58
CA LEU A 6 4.55 -2.51 -32.73
C LEU A 6 4.14 -1.29 -33.58
N ASN A 7 4.64 -1.17 -34.80
CA ASN A 7 4.33 -0.05 -35.70
C ASN A 7 2.87 -0.08 -36.19
N GLU A 8 2.23 -1.26 -36.25
CA GLU A 8 0.78 -1.37 -36.51
C GLU A 8 -0.08 -0.92 -35.31
N LEU A 9 0.51 -0.80 -34.10
CA LEU A 9 -0.17 -0.33 -32.90
C LEU A 9 -0.29 1.19 -32.84
N ASP A 10 0.52 1.90 -33.65
CA ASP A 10 0.50 3.36 -33.77
C ASP A 10 -0.85 3.87 -34.29
N ILE A 11 -1.61 2.99 -34.96
CA ILE A 11 -2.97 3.26 -35.46
C ILE A 11 -3.98 3.32 -34.30
N TYR A 12 -3.71 2.65 -33.18
CA TYR A 12 -4.71 2.41 -32.13
C TYR A 12 -4.52 3.23 -30.86
N PHE A 13 -3.33 3.78 -30.61
CA PHE A 13 -3.01 4.45 -29.36
C PHE A 13 -2.15 5.70 -29.53
N ASP A 14 -2.48 6.72 -28.73
CA ASP A 14 -1.71 7.95 -28.64
C ASP A 14 -0.28 7.68 -28.15
N GLU A 15 0.63 8.60 -28.44
CA GLU A 15 2.07 8.47 -28.19
C GLU A 15 2.40 8.28 -26.69
N ILE A 16 1.65 8.92 -25.80
CA ILE A 16 1.81 8.79 -24.34
C ILE A 16 1.41 7.39 -23.86
N ASP A 17 0.26 6.88 -24.33
CA ASP A 17 -0.22 5.55 -23.98
C ASP A 17 0.73 4.46 -24.48
N ARG A 18 1.33 4.67 -25.67
CA ARG A 18 2.37 3.79 -26.21
C ARG A 18 3.55 3.69 -25.26
N HIS A 19 4.07 4.79 -24.71
CA HIS A 19 5.25 4.75 -23.85
C HIS A 19 5.03 3.93 -22.57
N VAL A 20 3.93 4.17 -21.86
CA VAL A 20 3.59 3.46 -20.62
C VAL A 20 3.30 1.99 -20.89
N MET A 21 2.50 1.70 -21.92
CA MET A 21 2.16 0.33 -22.30
C MET A 21 3.40 -0.46 -22.74
N PHE A 22 4.26 0.16 -23.54
CA PHE A 22 5.47 -0.45 -24.06
C PHE A 22 6.43 -0.86 -22.94
N HIS A 23 6.65 0.01 -21.96
CA HIS A 23 7.51 -0.30 -20.81
C HIS A 23 7.03 -1.57 -20.07
N LEU A 24 5.73 -1.67 -19.79
CA LEU A 24 5.15 -2.86 -19.14
C LEU A 24 5.27 -4.12 -20.01
N ILE A 25 5.09 -3.99 -21.32
CA ILE A 25 5.27 -5.11 -22.24
C ILE A 25 6.73 -5.60 -22.22
N VAL A 26 7.71 -4.70 -22.27
CA VAL A 26 9.13 -5.02 -22.17
C VAL A 26 9.44 -5.75 -20.85
N GLU A 27 8.87 -5.32 -19.73
CA GLU A 27 9.01 -6.04 -18.46
C GLU A 27 8.45 -7.47 -18.55
N VAL A 28 7.31 -7.68 -19.23
CA VAL A 28 6.74 -9.01 -19.41
C VAL A 28 7.70 -9.89 -20.21
N TYR A 29 8.25 -9.40 -21.32
CA TYR A 29 9.23 -10.12 -22.13
C TYR A 29 10.42 -10.57 -21.28
N ASN A 30 11.00 -9.65 -20.50
CA ASN A 30 12.16 -9.92 -19.65
C ASN A 30 11.84 -10.87 -18.47
N SER A 31 10.59 -10.94 -18.04
CA SER A 31 10.18 -11.75 -16.88
C SER A 31 9.98 -13.24 -17.18
N LYS A 32 9.96 -13.63 -18.46
CA LYS A 32 9.67 -15.00 -18.89
C LYS A 32 10.77 -15.94 -18.42
N ARG A 33 10.41 -16.90 -17.58
CA ARG A 33 11.32 -17.91 -17.03
C ARG A 33 10.71 -19.29 -16.97
N TYR A 34 11.56 -20.31 -16.86
CA TYR A 34 11.11 -21.68 -16.58
C TYR A 34 10.49 -21.77 -15.18
N ARG A 35 9.33 -22.45 -15.08
CA ARG A 35 8.69 -22.74 -13.80
C ARG A 35 9.52 -23.80 -13.05
N ALA A 36 9.77 -23.54 -11.78
CA ALA A 36 10.43 -24.48 -10.88
C ALA A 36 9.50 -25.65 -10.50
N GLY A 37 10.08 -26.81 -10.18
CA GLY A 37 9.36 -27.99 -9.72
C GLY A 37 8.66 -28.80 -10.81
N LYS A 38 7.82 -29.75 -10.39
CA LYS A 38 7.18 -30.76 -11.26
C LYS A 38 6.12 -30.19 -12.22
N GLY A 39 5.71 -28.93 -12.04
CA GLY A 39 4.75 -28.26 -12.93
C GLY A 39 5.23 -28.16 -14.39
N LYS A 40 6.54 -28.18 -14.62
CA LYS A 40 7.13 -28.17 -15.97
C LYS A 40 6.65 -29.35 -16.83
N GLY A 41 6.46 -30.53 -16.23
CA GLY A 41 5.95 -31.73 -16.92
C GLY A 41 4.42 -31.77 -17.10
N ARG A 42 3.68 -30.82 -16.51
CA ARG A 42 2.21 -30.76 -16.58
C ARG A 42 1.73 -29.58 -17.44
N ASN A 43 2.36 -29.36 -18.59
CA ASN A 43 2.05 -28.27 -19.54
C ASN A 43 2.09 -26.84 -18.95
N ARG A 44 2.82 -26.65 -17.84
CA ARG A 44 3.01 -25.36 -17.16
C ARG A 44 4.50 -24.99 -17.12
N ARG A 45 5.18 -25.09 -18.25
CA ARG A 45 6.65 -24.93 -18.35
C ARG A 45 7.15 -23.50 -18.09
N TYR A 46 6.40 -22.48 -18.49
CA TYR A 46 6.82 -21.08 -18.38
C TYR A 46 5.98 -20.28 -17.38
N LYS A 47 6.60 -19.29 -16.73
CA LYS A 47 5.94 -18.25 -15.93
C LYS A 47 6.42 -16.89 -16.44
N GLN A 48 5.51 -15.93 -16.54
CA GLN A 48 5.77 -14.55 -16.95
C GLN A 48 4.87 -13.60 -16.13
N LYS A 49 5.25 -12.32 -16.06
CA LYS A 49 4.40 -11.26 -15.50
C LYS A 49 3.14 -11.08 -16.36
N LEU A 50 2.11 -10.52 -15.75
CA LEU A 50 0.91 -10.08 -16.46
C LEU A 50 1.10 -8.64 -16.89
N GLY A 51 0.74 -8.33 -18.13
CA GLY A 51 0.83 -7.00 -18.70
C GLY A 51 -0.49 -6.23 -18.55
N PRO A 52 -0.71 -5.20 -19.38
CA PRO A 52 -1.93 -4.41 -19.36
C PRO A 52 -3.17 -5.20 -19.78
N VAL A 53 -4.34 -4.72 -19.36
CA VAL A 53 -5.65 -5.16 -19.86
C VAL A 53 -6.14 -4.14 -20.86
N ILE A 54 -6.60 -4.58 -22.03
CA ILE A 54 -7.27 -3.72 -23.01
C ILE A 54 -8.75 -4.09 -23.02
N VAL A 55 -9.60 -3.09 -22.77
CA VAL A 55 -11.05 -3.26 -22.76
C VAL A 55 -11.69 -2.59 -23.98
N TYR A 56 -12.41 -3.39 -24.75
CA TYR A 56 -13.07 -2.97 -25.98
C TYR A 56 -14.59 -3.22 -25.91
N ASN A 57 -15.34 -2.49 -26.73
CA ASN A 57 -16.77 -2.71 -26.92
C ASN A 57 -17.03 -3.66 -28.09
N ASN A 58 -16.55 -3.31 -29.29
CA ASN A 58 -16.69 -4.11 -30.49
C ASN A 58 -15.35 -4.74 -30.91
N ASP A 59 -15.38 -5.99 -31.40
CA ASP A 59 -14.20 -6.67 -31.93
C ASP A 59 -14.00 -6.31 -33.41
N GLY A 60 -13.44 -5.13 -33.67
CA GLY A 60 -13.06 -4.66 -35.00
C GLY A 60 -11.72 -5.22 -35.51
N GLY A 61 -11.30 -6.39 -35.02
CA GLY A 61 -9.96 -6.96 -35.31
C GLY A 61 -8.92 -6.71 -34.21
N ILE A 62 -9.26 -5.92 -33.18
CA ILE A 62 -8.43 -5.65 -32.00
C ILE A 62 -7.97 -6.96 -31.36
N VAL A 63 -8.85 -7.97 -31.26
CA VAL A 63 -8.47 -9.24 -30.64
C VAL A 63 -7.35 -9.92 -31.42
N ARG A 64 -7.40 -9.87 -32.76
CA ARG A 64 -6.37 -10.49 -33.62
C ARG A 64 -5.04 -9.73 -33.55
N ALA A 65 -5.10 -8.40 -33.48
CA ALA A 65 -3.90 -7.56 -33.36
C ALA A 65 -3.15 -7.81 -32.04
N PHE A 66 -3.86 -7.78 -30.92
CA PHE A 66 -3.23 -7.78 -29.59
C PHE A 66 -3.02 -9.18 -28.97
N ARG A 67 -3.72 -10.24 -29.44
CA ARG A 67 -3.61 -11.58 -28.83
C ARG A 67 -2.20 -12.18 -28.86
N ASN A 68 -1.36 -11.76 -29.80
CA ASN A 68 -0.02 -12.31 -29.98
C ASN A 68 1.04 -11.58 -29.13
N ILE A 69 0.67 -10.52 -28.42
CA ILE A 69 1.58 -9.80 -27.54
C ILE A 69 1.55 -10.47 -26.16
N PRO A 70 2.70 -10.90 -25.59
CA PRO A 70 2.72 -11.59 -24.32
C PRO A 70 2.29 -10.66 -23.17
N GLY A 71 1.52 -11.20 -22.24
CA GLY A 71 1.06 -10.50 -21.03
C GLY A 71 -0.13 -9.58 -21.24
N VAL A 72 -0.38 -9.11 -22.46
CA VAL A 72 -1.58 -8.32 -22.78
C VAL A 72 -2.81 -9.20 -22.64
N THR A 73 -3.85 -8.68 -21.98
CA THR A 73 -5.11 -9.38 -21.78
C THR A 73 -6.25 -8.57 -22.37
N LEU A 74 -7.04 -9.22 -23.22
CA LEU A 74 -8.18 -8.59 -23.88
C LEU A 74 -9.48 -8.93 -23.17
N MET A 75 -10.35 -7.93 -23.04
CA MET A 75 -11.65 -8.06 -22.37
C MET A 75 -12.72 -7.23 -23.10
N SER A 76 -13.92 -7.77 -23.22
CA SER A 76 -15.08 -7.01 -23.68
C SER A 76 -15.72 -6.31 -22.47
N VAL A 77 -16.18 -5.07 -22.65
CA VAL A 77 -16.84 -4.29 -21.59
C VAL A 77 -18.13 -4.95 -21.08
N ASP A 78 -18.84 -5.69 -21.93
CA ASP A 78 -20.05 -6.40 -21.51
C ASP A 78 -19.73 -7.62 -20.63
N ARG A 79 -18.52 -8.15 -20.75
CA ARG A 79 -18.06 -9.39 -20.10
C ARG A 79 -16.78 -9.16 -19.33
N LEU A 80 -16.81 -8.16 -18.43
CA LEU A 80 -15.71 -7.91 -17.51
C LEU A 80 -15.55 -9.09 -16.55
N ASN A 81 -14.33 -9.61 -16.45
CA ASN A 81 -13.95 -10.74 -15.61
C ASN A 81 -13.05 -10.27 -14.47
N LEU A 82 -13.51 -10.49 -13.24
CA LEU A 82 -12.79 -10.12 -12.03
C LEU A 82 -11.39 -10.76 -11.93
N LEU A 83 -11.23 -12.02 -12.33
CA LEU A 83 -9.96 -12.74 -12.25
C LEU A 83 -8.88 -12.16 -13.18
N LYS A 84 -9.31 -11.53 -14.27
CA LYS A 84 -8.42 -10.84 -15.21
C LYS A 84 -8.09 -9.42 -14.73
N LEU A 85 -9.04 -8.72 -14.10
CA LEU A 85 -8.80 -7.38 -13.54
C LEU A 85 -7.95 -7.42 -12.27
N ALA A 86 -8.21 -8.39 -11.39
CA ALA A 86 -7.55 -8.55 -10.10
C ALA A 86 -6.91 -9.94 -9.96
N PRO A 87 -5.82 -10.22 -10.72
CA PRO A 87 -5.15 -11.51 -10.66
C PRO A 87 -4.58 -11.77 -9.26
N GLY A 88 -4.93 -12.91 -8.67
CA GLY A 88 -4.52 -13.26 -7.30
C GLY A 88 -5.16 -12.40 -6.21
N GLY A 89 -6.22 -11.63 -6.52
CA GLY A 89 -6.91 -10.76 -5.56
C GLY A 89 -6.28 -9.38 -5.38
N HIS A 90 -5.23 -9.05 -6.12
CA HIS A 90 -4.61 -7.71 -6.09
C HIS A 90 -5.32 -6.75 -7.04
N LEU A 91 -5.72 -5.59 -6.53
CA LEU A 91 -6.32 -4.50 -7.31
C LEU A 91 -5.23 -3.63 -7.96
N GLY A 92 -5.59 -2.83 -8.97
CA GLY A 92 -4.68 -1.84 -9.58
C GLY A 92 -3.88 -2.35 -10.78
N ARG A 93 -4.41 -3.31 -11.56
CA ARG A 93 -3.84 -3.64 -12.87
C ARG A 93 -4.05 -2.48 -13.83
N LEU A 94 -3.06 -2.18 -14.70
CA LEU A 94 -3.25 -1.16 -15.74
C LEU A 94 -4.34 -1.63 -16.72
N VAL A 95 -5.41 -0.84 -16.83
CA VAL A 95 -6.52 -1.09 -17.75
C VAL A 95 -6.59 0.07 -18.74
N VAL A 96 -6.46 -0.25 -20.02
CA VAL A 96 -6.60 0.66 -21.14
C VAL A 96 -8.00 0.49 -21.71
N TRP A 97 -8.74 1.59 -21.79
CA TRP A 97 -10.12 1.60 -22.27
C TRP A 97 -10.20 2.23 -23.65
N THR A 98 -10.87 1.56 -24.58
CA THR A 98 -11.33 2.25 -25.79
C THR A 98 -12.43 3.25 -25.44
N GLU A 99 -12.51 4.35 -26.18
CA GLU A 99 -13.50 5.41 -25.91
C GLU A 99 -14.93 4.87 -25.81
N THR A 100 -15.33 4.03 -26.77
CA THR A 100 -16.68 3.44 -26.81
C THR A 100 -16.93 2.47 -25.66
N ALA A 101 -15.89 1.74 -25.20
CA ALA A 101 -16.01 0.90 -24.01
C ALA A 101 -16.19 1.74 -22.75
N PHE A 102 -15.43 2.84 -22.62
CA PHE A 102 -15.50 3.71 -21.44
C PHE A 102 -16.89 4.34 -21.30
N ARG A 103 -17.45 4.86 -22.41
CA ARG A 103 -18.82 5.43 -22.41
C ARG A 103 -19.88 4.39 -22.04
N LYS A 104 -19.73 3.14 -22.46
CA LYS A 104 -20.70 2.06 -22.21
C LYS A 104 -20.76 1.61 -20.74
N LEU A 105 -19.72 1.89 -19.93
CA LEU A 105 -19.72 1.56 -18.50
C LEU A 105 -20.88 2.20 -17.74
N ASP A 106 -21.22 3.45 -18.10
CA ASP A 106 -22.29 4.21 -17.44
C ASP A 106 -23.65 3.51 -17.62
N SER A 107 -23.93 2.98 -18.81
CA SER A 107 -25.17 2.22 -19.06
C SER A 107 -25.17 0.84 -18.37
N ILE A 108 -24.02 0.17 -18.30
CA ILE A 108 -23.92 -1.18 -17.71
C ILE A 108 -24.07 -1.14 -16.18
N PHE A 109 -23.42 -0.18 -15.52
CA PHE A 109 -23.35 -0.14 -14.05
C PHE A 109 -24.17 1.00 -13.43
N GLY A 110 -24.53 2.02 -14.19
CA GLY A 110 -25.21 3.22 -13.69
C GLY A 110 -24.27 4.14 -12.92
N THR A 111 -24.89 5.12 -12.26
CA THR A 111 -24.24 6.07 -11.36
C THR A 111 -24.82 5.93 -9.95
N THR A 112 -24.36 6.75 -9.01
CA THR A 112 -24.96 6.79 -7.66
C THR A 112 -26.44 7.21 -7.70
N THR A 113 -26.83 8.01 -8.70
CA THR A 113 -28.20 8.53 -8.86
C THR A 113 -29.04 7.72 -9.84
N ARG A 114 -28.45 7.26 -10.95
CA ARG A 114 -29.14 6.49 -12.01
C ARG A 114 -28.85 5.00 -11.87
N LYS A 115 -29.91 4.17 -11.85
CA LYS A 115 -29.79 2.71 -11.84
C LYS A 115 -29.20 2.20 -13.16
N SER A 116 -28.64 1.00 -13.17
CA SER A 116 -28.11 0.38 -14.38
C SER A 116 -29.21 -0.01 -15.36
N ASP A 117 -29.01 0.23 -16.65
CA ASP A 117 -29.94 -0.13 -17.72
C ASP A 117 -29.89 -1.63 -18.02
N VAL A 118 -28.67 -2.20 -18.00
CA VAL A 118 -28.42 -3.59 -18.42
C VAL A 118 -28.66 -4.58 -17.28
N LYS A 119 -28.21 -4.24 -16.07
CA LYS A 119 -28.23 -5.16 -14.92
C LYS A 119 -29.47 -4.94 -14.08
N LYS A 120 -30.46 -5.84 -14.20
CA LYS A 120 -31.69 -5.76 -13.42
C LYS A 120 -31.40 -5.84 -11.91
N GLY A 121 -31.88 -4.86 -11.15
CA GLY A 121 -31.76 -4.81 -9.69
C GLY A 121 -30.36 -4.49 -9.17
N PHE A 122 -29.41 -4.13 -10.04
CA PHE A 122 -28.08 -3.71 -9.63
C PHE A 122 -28.05 -2.20 -9.32
N THR A 123 -27.38 -1.84 -8.23
CA THR A 123 -27.08 -0.46 -7.84
C THR A 123 -25.65 -0.41 -7.31
N LEU A 124 -24.96 0.71 -7.54
CA LEU A 124 -23.61 0.89 -7.00
C LEU A 124 -23.63 0.87 -5.46
N PRO A 125 -22.69 0.17 -4.82
CA PRO A 125 -22.57 0.20 -3.37
C PRO A 125 -22.19 1.60 -2.90
N LEU A 126 -22.84 2.07 -1.84
CA LEU A 126 -22.53 3.37 -1.25
C LEU A 126 -21.23 3.29 -0.44
N ALA A 127 -20.40 4.32 -0.56
CA ALA A 127 -19.24 4.47 0.30
C ALA A 127 -19.70 4.64 1.76
N LYS A 128 -19.04 3.92 2.70
CA LYS A 128 -19.35 4.05 4.14
C LYS A 128 -19.03 5.43 4.70
N MET A 129 -18.13 6.15 4.04
CA MET A 129 -17.72 7.50 4.40
C MET A 129 -17.69 8.35 3.13
N THR A 130 -18.10 9.60 3.23
CA THR A 130 -18.04 10.56 2.12
C THR A 130 -16.62 11.03 1.86
N ASN A 131 -15.86 11.33 2.91
CA ASN A 131 -14.45 11.69 2.84
C ASN A 131 -13.59 10.62 3.53
N SER A 132 -12.66 10.01 2.79
CA SER A 132 -11.71 9.01 3.28
C SER A 132 -10.36 9.59 3.71
N ASP A 133 -10.10 10.89 3.45
CA ASP A 133 -8.86 11.55 3.85
C ASP A 133 -8.90 11.92 5.34
N PHE A 134 -8.60 10.94 6.18
CA PHE A 134 -8.48 11.10 7.62
C PHE A 134 -7.39 12.08 8.01
N ALA A 135 -6.31 12.19 7.23
CA ALA A 135 -5.19 13.04 7.60
C ALA A 135 -5.58 14.52 7.52
N ARG A 136 -6.37 14.88 6.51
CA ARG A 136 -7.02 16.20 6.42
C ARG A 136 -8.08 16.39 7.50
N LEU A 137 -8.95 15.41 7.72
CA LEU A 137 -10.00 15.51 8.75
C LEU A 137 -9.42 15.73 10.14
N ILE A 138 -8.42 14.95 10.55
CA ILE A 138 -7.79 15.06 11.88
C ILE A 138 -7.16 16.45 12.08
N ARG A 139 -6.65 17.05 11.01
CA ARG A 139 -6.02 18.39 11.03
C ARG A 139 -7.01 19.53 10.80
N SER A 140 -8.29 19.24 10.64
CA SER A 140 -9.33 20.26 10.53
C SER A 140 -9.40 21.10 11.81
N GLU A 141 -9.71 22.38 11.66
CA GLU A 141 -9.74 23.32 12.79
C GLU A 141 -10.78 22.90 13.83
N GLU A 142 -11.93 22.40 13.37
CA GLU A 142 -13.04 21.94 14.17
C GLU A 142 -12.61 20.81 15.12
N ILE A 143 -11.86 19.83 14.60
CA ILE A 143 -11.35 18.72 15.39
C ILE A 143 -10.21 19.19 16.30
N MET A 144 -9.26 19.95 15.77
CA MET A 144 -8.10 20.41 16.53
C MET A 144 -8.48 21.32 17.70
N LYS A 145 -9.55 22.13 17.55
CA LYS A 145 -10.10 22.98 18.62
C LYS A 145 -10.80 22.16 19.70
N ALA A 146 -11.45 21.06 19.34
CA ALA A 146 -12.15 20.18 20.29
C ALA A 146 -11.20 19.21 21.02
N VAL A 147 -10.09 18.82 20.41
CA VAL A 147 -9.16 17.80 20.93
C VAL A 147 -8.23 18.39 22.00
N ARG A 148 -8.03 17.63 23.09
CA ARG A 148 -7.06 17.98 24.14
C ARG A 148 -5.62 17.81 23.62
N PRO A 149 -4.67 18.68 24.02
CA PRO A 149 -3.29 18.55 23.58
C PRO A 149 -2.66 17.22 24.06
N VAL A 150 -1.80 16.65 23.22
CA VAL A 150 -1.12 15.38 23.50
C VAL A 150 -0.20 15.52 24.71
N ARG A 151 -0.37 14.64 25.70
CA ARG A 151 0.53 14.55 26.86
C ARG A 151 1.84 13.89 26.46
N LYS A 152 2.95 14.64 26.46
CA LYS A 152 4.29 14.14 26.07
C LYS A 152 5.02 13.37 27.18
N ASN A 153 4.47 13.27 28.39
CA ASN A 153 5.14 12.66 29.53
C ASN A 153 5.18 11.13 29.39
N LYS A 154 6.23 10.60 28.75
CA LYS A 154 6.49 9.16 28.71
C LYS A 154 6.93 8.67 30.08
N LYS A 155 6.08 7.90 30.76
CA LYS A 155 6.47 7.18 31.98
C LYS A 155 7.38 6.01 31.58
N VAL A 156 8.66 6.12 31.88
CA VAL A 156 9.62 5.02 31.73
C VAL A 156 9.68 4.27 33.05
N PRO A 157 9.71 2.91 33.05
CA PRO A 157 9.94 2.15 34.28
C PRO A 157 11.25 2.61 34.91
N LYS A 158 11.17 3.12 36.14
CA LYS A 158 12.37 3.50 36.90
C LYS A 158 12.94 2.24 37.52
N VAL A 159 14.18 1.91 37.21
CA VAL A 159 14.90 0.82 37.86
C VAL A 159 15.01 1.12 39.34
N HIS A 160 14.45 0.25 40.19
CA HIS A 160 14.63 0.33 41.63
C HIS A 160 16.11 0.04 41.95
N ARG A 161 16.83 1.06 42.44
CA ARG A 161 18.23 0.95 42.85
C ARG A 161 18.29 0.92 44.37
N ASN A 162 19.17 0.12 44.94
CA ASN A 162 19.33 0.05 46.39
C ASN A 162 19.92 1.38 46.95
N PRO A 163 19.21 2.11 47.83
CA PRO A 163 19.69 3.37 48.42
C PRO A 163 20.95 3.22 49.27
N LEU A 164 21.09 2.09 49.98
CA LEU A 164 22.27 1.83 50.83
C LEU A 164 23.56 1.70 50.00
N ARG A 165 23.44 1.24 48.75
CA ARG A 165 24.55 1.15 47.79
C ARG A 165 24.73 2.43 46.95
N LYS A 166 23.75 3.34 46.93
CA LYS A 166 23.76 4.55 46.09
C LYS A 166 23.52 5.80 46.96
N PRO A 167 24.58 6.50 47.39
CA PRO A 167 24.49 7.55 48.41
C PRO A 167 23.63 8.75 47.99
N ALA A 168 23.60 9.11 46.69
CA ALA A 168 22.76 10.17 46.15
C ALA A 168 21.26 9.82 46.16
N LEU A 169 20.92 8.54 45.95
CA LEU A 169 19.54 8.07 46.06
C LEU A 169 19.09 8.09 47.52
N LEU A 170 19.96 7.67 48.44
CA LEU A 170 19.69 7.74 49.88
C LEU A 170 19.53 9.17 50.37
N ALA A 171 20.34 10.12 49.86
CA ALA A 171 20.17 11.55 50.18
C ALA A 171 18.87 12.13 49.63
N LYS A 172 18.42 11.67 48.45
CA LYS A 172 17.13 12.06 47.87
C LYS A 172 15.93 11.53 48.67
N LEU A 173 16.05 10.33 49.25
CA LEU A 173 15.00 9.70 50.04
C LEU A 173 15.02 10.15 51.52
N ASN A 174 16.21 10.37 52.07
CA ASN A 174 16.45 10.80 53.44
C ASN A 174 17.51 11.92 53.47
N PRO A 175 17.07 13.19 53.57
CA PRO A 175 17.96 14.35 53.62
C PRO A 175 18.93 14.38 54.82
N TYR A 176 18.62 13.67 55.91
CA TYR A 176 19.46 13.63 57.11
C TYR A 176 20.57 12.56 57.05
N ALA A 177 20.45 11.58 56.14
CA ALA A 177 21.46 10.55 55.92
C ALA A 177 22.90 11.06 55.64
N PRO A 178 23.13 12.14 54.85
CA PRO A 178 24.48 12.71 54.69
C PRO A 178 25.03 13.32 55.99
N VAL A 179 24.19 13.90 56.85
CA VAL A 179 24.61 14.49 58.13
C VAL A 179 25.12 13.39 59.07
N ILE A 180 24.34 12.32 59.23
CA ILE A 180 24.71 11.15 60.04
C ILE A 180 26.03 10.54 59.52
N ARG A 181 26.16 10.34 58.20
CA ARG A 181 27.39 9.79 57.62
C ARG A 181 28.60 10.70 57.86
N ARG A 182 28.44 12.02 57.75
CA ARG A 182 29.51 12.97 58.03
C ARG A 182 29.93 12.95 59.50
N ALA A 183 28.96 12.91 60.41
CA ALA A 183 29.22 12.81 61.86
C ALA A 183 29.99 11.51 62.20
N ALA A 184 29.60 10.37 61.62
CA ALA A 184 30.29 9.10 61.81
C ALA A 184 31.73 9.10 61.26
N VAL A 185 31.97 9.69 60.09
CA VAL A 185 33.32 9.85 59.54
C VAL A 185 34.19 10.75 60.42
N LEU A 186 33.62 11.82 60.98
CA LEU A 186 34.34 12.71 61.90
C LEU A 186 34.73 11.97 63.19
N ALA A 187 33.80 11.21 63.77
CA ALA A 187 34.03 10.44 64.99
C ALA A 187 35.15 9.40 64.79
N THR A 188 35.06 8.59 63.72
CA THR A 188 36.10 7.58 63.42
C THR A 188 37.47 8.20 63.10
N LYS A 189 37.52 9.38 62.46
CA LYS A 189 38.77 10.11 62.24
C LYS A 189 39.39 10.60 63.55
N ASN A 190 38.57 11.02 64.51
CA ASN A 190 39.03 11.45 65.82
C ASN A 190 39.55 10.27 66.64
N GLU A 191 38.87 9.13 66.62
CA GLU A 191 39.32 7.89 67.29
C GLU A 191 40.69 7.42 66.75
N LYS A 192 40.87 7.40 65.43
CA LYS A 192 42.16 7.05 64.80
C LYS A 192 43.30 8.04 65.05
N LYS A 193 42.99 9.27 65.47
CA LYS A 193 43.99 10.28 65.85
C LYS A 193 44.35 10.18 67.33
N ALA A 194 43.47 9.61 68.14
CA ALA A 194 43.66 9.41 69.58
C ALA A 194 44.35 8.07 69.89
N ALA A 195 44.25 7.08 69.00
CA ALA A 195 45.07 5.87 68.98
C ALA A 195 46.41 6.12 68.26
#